data_AF-A0A954VAL5-F1
#
_entry.id   AF-A0A954VAL5-F1
#
_cell.length_a   1.000
_cell.length_b   1.000
_cell.length_c   1.000
_cell.angle_alpha   90.00
_cell.angle_beta   90.00
_cell.angle_gamma   90.00
#
_symmetry.space_group_name_H-M   'P 1'
#
loop_
_entity.id
_entity.type
_entity.pdbx_description
1 polymer ?
#
loop_
_entity_poly.entity_id
_entity_poly.type
_entity_poly.pdbx_seq_one_letter_code
_entity_poly.pdbx_strand_id
1 'polypeptide(L)'
;APKDVITAPENKIDLGDPAGISWEELRGKQRQALMRLVRQFANNLHSQLSNAEMQSIQEAGREGIHFAWAGSHDRGKAHYFRIHGPTFIIEYDNTQNDANHVHAVWHSLKNDFNLDTLRQHHADHPH
;
A
#
# COMPACT_ATOMS: atom_id res chain seq x y z
N ALA A 1 14.28 -6.28 6.51
CA ALA A 1 13.46 -5.60 5.50
C ALA A 1 13.72 -6.25 4.14
N PRO A 2 12.75 -6.26 3.21
CA PRO A 2 12.99 -6.70 1.84
C PRO A 2 14.03 -5.79 1.15
N LYS A 3 14.48 -6.14 -0.06
CA LYS A 3 15.45 -5.32 -0.83
C LYS A 3 14.76 -4.23 -1.67
N ASP A 4 13.43 -4.33 -1.83
CA ASP A 4 12.57 -3.45 -2.60
C ASP A 4 11.10 -3.68 -2.15
N VAL A 5 10.15 -2.91 -2.68
CA VAL A 5 8.70 -3.18 -2.56
C VAL A 5 8.36 -4.55 -3.12
N ILE A 6 7.39 -5.23 -2.52
CA ILE A 6 7.06 -6.61 -2.88
C ILE A 6 6.21 -6.65 -4.16
N THR A 7 5.41 -5.62 -4.42
CA THR A 7 4.50 -5.51 -5.58
C THR A 7 5.13 -4.93 -6.85
N ALA A 8 6.42 -5.19 -7.11
CA ALA A 8 7.09 -4.70 -8.32
C ALA A 8 6.32 -5.08 -9.62
N PRO A 9 6.41 -4.26 -10.70
CA PRO A 9 5.49 -4.30 -11.86
C PRO A 9 5.38 -5.63 -12.60
N GLU A 10 6.35 -6.53 -12.45
CA GLU A 10 6.37 -7.85 -13.09
C GLU A 10 5.51 -8.92 -12.40
N ASN A 11 4.92 -8.65 -11.21
CA ASN A 11 4.15 -9.63 -10.46
C ASN A 11 2.69 -9.22 -10.27
N LYS A 12 1.76 -10.20 -10.40
CA LYS A 12 0.40 -10.04 -9.85
C LYS A 12 0.56 -9.73 -8.35
N ILE A 13 -0.21 -8.76 -7.84
CA ILE A 13 -0.20 -8.42 -6.42
C ILE A 13 -0.67 -9.66 -5.63
N ASP A 14 0.28 -10.45 -5.15
CA ASP A 14 0.09 -11.58 -4.26
C ASP A 14 0.99 -11.38 -3.05
N LEU A 15 0.45 -10.67 -2.06
CA LEU A 15 1.15 -10.30 -0.84
C LEU A 15 0.93 -11.30 0.31
N GLY A 16 0.25 -12.41 0.04
CA GLY A 16 -0.25 -13.35 1.02
C GLY A 16 -1.20 -12.70 2.04
N ASP A 17 -1.38 -13.36 3.17
CA ASP A 17 -2.21 -12.86 4.26
C ASP A 17 -1.68 -11.53 4.83
N PRO A 18 -2.57 -10.65 5.34
CA PRO A 18 -2.17 -9.48 6.10
C PRO A 18 -1.24 -9.88 7.26
N ALA A 19 -0.18 -9.10 7.46
CA ALA A 19 0.83 -9.35 8.49
C ALA A 19 0.96 -8.15 9.42
N GLY A 20 1.58 -8.37 10.58
CA GLY A 20 1.78 -7.33 11.58
C GLY A 20 0.56 -7.13 12.47
N ILE A 21 0.35 -5.90 12.93
CA ILE A 21 -0.69 -5.54 13.90
C ILE A 21 -1.97 -5.10 13.19
N SER A 22 -3.10 -5.64 13.61
CA SER A 22 -4.42 -5.27 13.07
C SER A 22 -4.92 -3.93 13.62
N TRP A 23 -5.86 -3.30 12.92
CA TRP A 23 -6.60 -2.14 13.41
C TRP A 23 -7.27 -2.40 14.76
N GLU A 24 -7.76 -3.62 14.96
CA GLU A 24 -8.42 -4.08 16.18
C GLU A 24 -7.47 -4.19 17.37
N GLU A 25 -6.17 -4.28 17.16
CA GLU A 25 -5.16 -4.29 18.23
C GLU A 25 -4.62 -2.89 18.52
N LEU A 26 -4.59 -1.99 17.53
CA LEU A 26 -4.15 -0.61 17.71
C LEU A 26 -5.10 0.19 18.61
N ARG A 27 -4.56 1.13 19.41
CA ARG A 27 -5.34 1.93 20.37
C ARG A 27 -5.09 3.44 20.21
N GLY A 28 -6.13 4.25 20.44
CA GLY A 28 -6.05 5.71 20.56
C GLY A 28 -5.18 6.39 19.50
N LYS A 29 -4.02 6.90 19.92
CA LYS A 29 -3.07 7.63 19.06
C LYS A 29 -2.47 6.77 17.93
N GLN A 30 -2.35 5.45 18.10
CA GLN A 30 -1.80 4.56 17.07
C GLN A 30 -2.74 4.46 15.86
N ARG A 31 -4.05 4.32 16.10
CA ARG A 31 -5.08 4.35 15.05
C ARG A 31 -5.06 5.66 14.28
N GLN A 32 -4.93 6.78 14.99
CA GLN A 32 -4.80 8.09 14.37
C GLN A 32 -3.52 8.20 13.53
N ALA A 33 -2.39 7.69 14.02
CA ALA A 33 -1.13 7.67 13.28
C ALA A 33 -1.25 6.85 11.99
N LEU A 34 -1.83 5.65 12.07
CA LEU A 34 -2.04 4.79 10.90
C LEU A 34 -2.91 5.50 9.85
N MET A 35 -4.06 6.08 10.23
CA MET A 35 -4.91 6.79 9.26
C MET A 35 -4.27 8.05 8.70
N ARG A 36 -3.40 8.72 9.46
CA ARG A 36 -2.61 9.85 8.92
C ARG A 36 -1.65 9.36 7.84
N LEU A 37 -0.99 8.22 8.03
CA LEU A 37 -0.13 7.62 7.00
C LEU A 37 -0.96 7.28 5.75
N VAL A 38 -2.08 6.58 5.90
CA VAL A 38 -2.97 6.25 4.77
C VAL A 38 -3.35 7.51 3.98
N ARG A 39 -3.81 8.55 4.68
CA ARG A 39 -4.20 9.81 4.04
C ARG A 39 -3.03 10.52 3.37
N GLN A 40 -1.83 10.46 3.96
CA GLN A 40 -0.62 11.06 3.37
C GLN A 40 -0.32 10.46 1.99
N PHE A 41 -0.44 9.14 1.85
CA PHE A 41 -0.22 8.48 0.57
C PHE A 41 -1.37 8.73 -0.40
N ALA A 42 -2.62 8.63 0.05
CA ALA A 42 -3.79 8.93 -0.79
C ALA A 42 -3.75 10.36 -1.36
N ASN A 43 -3.24 11.33 -0.59
CA ASN A 43 -3.10 12.72 -1.02
C ASN A 43 -2.06 12.94 -2.14
N ASN A 44 -1.24 11.95 -2.46
CA ASN A 44 -0.38 12.00 -3.66
C ASN A 44 -1.18 11.74 -4.95
N LEU A 45 -2.38 11.18 -4.85
CA LEU A 45 -3.29 10.99 -5.98
C LEU A 45 -3.99 12.29 -6.34
N HIS A 46 -4.51 12.38 -7.57
CA HIS A 46 -5.39 13.49 -7.95
C HIS A 46 -6.59 13.55 -6.99
N SER A 47 -7.00 14.75 -6.59
CA SER A 47 -7.99 14.98 -5.52
C SER A 47 -9.27 14.14 -5.64
N GLN A 48 -9.84 14.01 -6.84
CA GLN A 48 -11.02 13.18 -7.09
C GLN A 48 -10.76 11.69 -6.79
N LEU A 49 -9.61 11.17 -7.21
CA LEU A 49 -9.21 9.79 -6.96
C LEU A 49 -8.90 9.56 -5.47
N SER A 50 -8.19 10.50 -4.84
CA SER A 50 -7.93 10.46 -3.39
C SER A 50 -9.24 10.38 -2.59
N ASN A 51 -10.22 11.23 -2.93
CA ASN A 51 -11.54 11.21 -2.30
C ASN A 51 -12.26 9.87 -2.52
N ALA A 52 -12.25 9.34 -3.75
CA ALA A 52 -12.88 8.07 -4.07
C ALA A 52 -12.22 6.89 -3.32
N GLU A 53 -10.90 6.83 -3.27
CA GLU A 53 -10.14 5.81 -2.54
C GLU A 53 -10.40 5.91 -1.02
N MET A 54 -10.38 7.12 -0.46
CA MET A 54 -10.68 7.32 0.96
C MET A 54 -12.13 6.96 1.31
N GLN A 55 -13.08 7.22 0.42
CA GLN A 55 -14.47 6.77 0.58
C GLN A 55 -14.56 5.24 0.52
N SER A 56 -13.89 4.60 -0.44
CA SER A 56 -13.84 3.14 -0.57
C SER A 56 -13.29 2.47 0.71
N ILE A 57 -12.26 3.05 1.33
CA ILE A 57 -11.71 2.59 2.61
C ILE A 57 -12.72 2.76 3.75
N GLN A 58 -13.48 3.85 3.76
CA GLN A 58 -14.51 4.07 4.77
C GLN A 58 -15.66 3.07 4.65
N GLU A 59 -16.11 2.79 3.43
CA GLU A 59 -17.19 1.84 3.14
C GLU A 59 -16.80 0.39 3.45
N ALA A 60 -15.55 0.02 3.16
CA ALA A 60 -15.04 -1.33 3.43
C ALA A 60 -14.78 -1.61 4.92
N GLY A 61 -14.83 -0.58 5.77
CA GLY A 61 -14.48 -0.70 7.18
C GLY A 61 -12.96 -0.69 7.41
N ARG A 62 -12.58 -0.51 8.69
CA ARG A 62 -11.17 -0.41 9.09
C ARG A 62 -10.65 -1.67 9.75
N GLU A 63 -11.55 -2.59 10.11
CA GLU A 63 -11.29 -3.82 10.84
C GLU A 63 -10.27 -4.70 10.10
N GLY A 64 -10.31 -4.70 8.76
CA GLY A 64 -9.36 -5.44 7.92
C GLY A 64 -8.01 -4.74 7.67
N ILE A 65 -7.75 -3.56 8.23
CA ILE A 65 -6.49 -2.84 8.00
C ILE A 65 -5.41 -3.37 8.93
N HIS A 66 -4.26 -3.75 8.36
CA HIS A 66 -3.09 -4.24 9.08
C HIS A 66 -1.86 -3.38 8.78
N PHE A 67 -1.01 -3.20 9.78
CA PHE A 67 0.27 -2.52 9.65
C PHE A 67 1.42 -3.48 9.96
N ALA A 68 2.33 -3.67 9.00
CA ALA A 68 3.55 -4.44 9.17
C ALA A 68 4.78 -3.54 9.10
N TRP A 69 5.79 -3.86 9.89
CA TRP A 69 7.10 -3.21 9.89
C TRP A 69 8.20 -4.27 9.75
N ALA A 70 9.26 -3.95 9.02
CA ALA A 70 10.46 -4.79 8.95
C ALA A 70 11.71 -3.91 8.86
N GLY A 71 12.78 -4.31 9.56
CA GLY A 71 14.05 -3.57 9.58
C GLY A 71 14.26 -2.79 10.87
N SER A 72 15.15 -1.80 10.82
CA SER A 72 15.55 -1.03 12.00
C SER A 72 14.43 -0.12 12.51
N HIS A 73 14.40 0.16 13.81
CA HIS A 73 13.55 1.21 14.40
C HIS A 73 14.30 2.55 14.53
N ASP A 74 15.60 2.57 14.23
CA ASP A 74 16.43 3.76 14.29
C ASP A 74 16.22 4.64 13.07
N ARG A 75 16.19 5.96 13.29
CA ARG A 75 16.03 6.94 12.22
C ARG A 75 17.19 6.86 11.24
N GLY A 76 16.87 6.91 9.94
CA GLY A 76 17.87 6.88 8.86
C GLY A 76 18.50 5.51 8.61
N LYS A 77 17.99 4.45 9.24
CA LYS A 77 18.42 3.08 8.97
C LYS A 77 17.40 2.33 8.11
N ALA A 78 17.87 1.26 7.47
CA ALA A 78 17.08 0.49 6.52
C ALA A 78 15.80 -0.05 7.15
N HIS A 79 14.66 0.30 6.57
CA HIS A 79 13.35 -0.13 7.04
C HIS A 79 12.33 -0.19 5.92
N TYR A 80 11.27 -0.94 6.20
CA TYR A 80 10.12 -1.15 5.34
C TYR A 80 8.85 -1.16 6.19
N PHE A 81 7.76 -0.63 5.64
CA PHE A 81 6.45 -0.87 6.19
C PHE A 81 5.41 -1.14 5.11
N ARG A 82 4.36 -1.86 5.51
CA ARG A 82 3.20 -2.17 4.69
C ARG A 82 1.93 -1.81 5.43
N ILE A 83 1.00 -1.17 4.74
CA ILE A 83 -0.39 -1.06 5.19
C ILE A 83 -1.24 -1.89 4.22
N HIS A 84 -1.82 -2.96 4.73
CA HIS A 84 -2.68 -3.85 3.96
C HIS A 84 -4.12 -3.60 4.40
N GLY A 85 -4.96 -3.05 3.52
CA GLY A 85 -6.39 -2.89 3.75
C GLY A 85 -7.24 -3.67 2.75
N PRO A 86 -8.55 -3.76 2.97
CA PRO A 86 -9.45 -4.55 2.12
C PRO A 86 -9.52 -4.07 0.66
N THR A 87 -9.22 -2.79 0.42
CA THR A 87 -9.36 -2.16 -0.91
C THR A 87 -8.05 -1.59 -1.45
N PHE A 88 -6.98 -1.62 -0.65
CA PHE A 88 -5.74 -0.91 -0.98
C PHE A 88 -4.54 -1.54 -0.28
N ILE A 89 -3.36 -1.32 -0.87
CA ILE A 89 -2.08 -1.61 -0.24
C ILE A 89 -1.20 -0.37 -0.34
N ILE A 90 -0.47 -0.09 0.74
CA ILE A 90 0.65 0.86 0.75
C ILE A 90 1.92 0.08 1.07
N GLU A 91 2.96 0.30 0.28
CA GLU A 91 4.32 -0.15 0.60
C GLU A 91 5.25 1.05 0.65
N TYR A 92 6.15 1.02 1.63
CA TYR A 92 7.27 1.95 1.74
C TYR A 92 8.52 1.14 2.02
N ASP A 93 9.49 1.23 1.13
CA ASP A 93 10.82 0.65 1.30
C ASP A 93 11.87 1.76 1.30
N ASN A 94 12.75 1.72 2.29
CA ASN A 94 13.96 2.54 2.31
C ASN A 94 15.13 1.69 2.77
N THR A 95 15.51 0.72 1.95
CA THR A 95 16.61 -0.20 2.27
C THR A 95 17.81 -0.05 1.34
N GLN A 96 17.60 0.55 0.18
CA GLN A 96 18.63 0.76 -0.84
C GLN A 96 19.54 1.95 -0.53
N ASN A 97 20.76 1.90 -1.08
CA ASN A 97 21.76 2.97 -0.96
C ASN A 97 22.02 3.46 0.48
N ASP A 98 22.15 2.53 1.43
CA ASP A 98 22.28 2.82 2.88
C ASP A 98 21.07 3.60 3.43
N ALA A 99 19.85 3.17 3.07
CA ALA A 99 18.59 3.80 3.44
C ALA A 99 18.47 5.27 2.97
N ASN A 100 18.96 5.53 1.75
CA ASN A 100 18.93 6.83 1.10
C ASN A 100 18.23 6.80 -0.28
N HIS A 101 17.49 5.73 -0.57
CA HIS A 101 16.66 5.65 -1.78
C HIS A 101 15.33 5.00 -1.40
N VAL A 102 14.28 5.83 -1.47
CA VAL A 102 12.93 5.47 -1.04
C VAL A 102 12.09 5.05 -2.22
N HIS A 103 11.45 3.89 -2.10
CA HIS A 103 10.31 3.52 -2.92
C HIS A 103 9.03 3.59 -2.08
N ALA A 104 8.00 4.22 -2.63
CA ALA A 104 6.73 4.44 -1.96
C ALA A 104 5.61 4.22 -2.97
N VAL A 105 4.72 3.26 -2.69
CA VAL A 105 3.73 2.81 -3.66
C VAL A 105 2.34 2.74 -3.01
N TRP A 106 1.33 3.12 -3.79
CA TRP A 106 -0.09 2.91 -3.50
C TRP A 106 -0.68 2.00 -4.56
N HIS A 107 -1.30 0.91 -4.16
CA HIS A 107 -2.10 0.05 -5.02
C HIS A 107 -3.57 0.13 -4.64
N SER A 108 -4.42 0.43 -5.62
CA SER A 108 -5.86 0.20 -5.50
C SER A 108 -6.15 -1.24 -5.89
N LEU A 109 -6.73 -2.03 -5.00
CA LEU A 109 -7.10 -3.42 -5.28
C LEU A 109 -8.38 -3.53 -6.12
N LYS A 110 -9.16 -2.44 -6.19
CA LYS A 110 -10.35 -2.34 -7.03
C LYS A 110 -10.05 -1.80 -8.44
N ASN A 111 -9.08 -0.89 -8.53
CA ASN A 111 -8.73 -0.17 -9.76
C ASN A 111 -7.28 -0.42 -10.14
N ASP A 112 -6.82 -1.67 -10.08
CA ASP A 112 -5.45 -2.00 -10.44
C ASP A 112 -5.28 -1.83 -11.96
N PHE A 113 -4.55 -0.78 -12.34
CA PHE A 113 -4.57 -0.20 -13.69
C PHE A 113 -3.87 -1.05 -14.77
N ASN A 114 -3.55 -2.33 -14.52
CA ASN A 114 -2.45 -2.94 -15.28
C ASN A 114 -2.60 -4.39 -15.74
N LEU A 115 -3.77 -5.03 -15.59
CA LEU A 115 -3.91 -6.40 -16.11
C LEU A 115 -5.16 -6.59 -16.98
N ASP A 116 -6.34 -6.16 -16.54
CA ASP A 116 -7.55 -6.45 -17.33
C ASP A 116 -7.68 -5.51 -18.52
N THR A 117 -7.44 -4.22 -18.40
CA THR A 117 -7.70 -3.28 -19.51
C THR A 117 -6.78 -3.50 -20.70
N LEU A 118 -5.49 -3.76 -20.49
CA LEU A 118 -4.54 -4.05 -21.56
C LEU A 118 -4.78 -5.44 -22.16
N ARG A 119 -5.06 -6.45 -21.32
CA ARG A 119 -5.40 -7.80 -21.78
C ARG A 119 -6.71 -7.81 -22.57
N GLN A 120 -7.71 -7.05 -22.13
CA GLN A 120 -8.98 -6.89 -22.81
C GLN A 120 -8.82 -6.12 -24.11
N HIS A 121 -7.98 -5.07 -24.15
CA HIS A 121 -7.62 -4.41 -25.40
C HIS A 121 -6.98 -5.38 -26.41
N HIS A 122 -6.01 -6.20 -25.98
CA HIS A 122 -5.40 -7.24 -26.83
C HIS A 122 -6.38 -8.34 -27.27
N ALA A 123 -7.38 -8.66 -26.45
CA ALA A 123 -8.41 -9.64 -26.79
C ALA A 123 -9.44 -9.07 -27.78
N ASP A 124 -9.81 -7.80 -27.62
CA ASP A 124 -10.84 -7.13 -28.42
C ASP A 124 -10.30 -6.55 -29.73
N HIS A 125 -8.99 -6.32 -29.83
CA HIS A 125 -8.32 -5.72 -30.99
C HIS A 125 -7.11 -6.58 -31.41
N PRO A 126 -7.28 -7.54 -32.33
CA PRO A 126 -6.16 -8.28 -32.89
C PRO A 126 -5.27 -7.33 -33.70
N HIS A 127 -3.97 -7.33 -33.37
CA HIS A 127 -2.91 -6.63 -34.10
C HIS A 127 -2.17 -7.59 -35.03
#